data_AF-A0A9D6MA26-F1
#
_entry.id   AF-A0A9D6MA26-F1
#
_cell.length_a   1.000
_cell.length_b   1.000
_cell.length_c   1.000
_cell.angle_alpha   90.00
_cell.angle_beta   90.00
_cell.angle_gamma   90.00
#
_symmetry.space_group_name_H-M   'P 1'
#
loop_
_entity.id
_entity.type
_entity.pdbx_description
1 polymer ?
#
loop_
_entity_poly.entity_id
_entity_poly.type
_entity_poly.pdbx_seq_one_letter_code
_entity_poly.pdbx_strand_id
1 'polypeptide(L)'
;MKLADRIFRRVTGVSIGAKILGMVAGVVLVLGLAVTLQVRARLQAELGASLEARGIAIARDLSARSADLILTENTFALYQLIRDTLENNPDVRYAFVLGPDGRVIVHSFGQSVPPGLLAANVVEGAGTYRVQVLDSDEGLITDVAAPILGGR
;
A
#
# COMPACT_ATOMS: atom_id res chain seq x y z
N MET A 1 13.22 40.94 -7.36
CA MET A 1 12.45 42.07 -6.82
C MET A 1 11.88 43.04 -7.89
N LYS A 2 11.67 42.63 -9.16
CA LYS A 2 11.08 43.47 -10.23
C LYS A 2 9.72 42.96 -10.78
N LEU A 3 9.31 41.75 -10.40
CA LEU A 3 7.99 41.21 -10.75
C LEU A 3 6.89 41.74 -9.82
N ALA A 4 7.17 41.88 -8.52
CA ALA A 4 6.21 42.39 -7.53
C ALA A 4 5.74 43.82 -7.85
N ASP A 5 6.65 44.72 -8.21
CA ASP A 5 6.33 46.11 -8.56
C ASP A 5 5.53 46.25 -9.85
N ARG A 6 5.72 45.31 -10.79
CA ARG A 6 5.01 45.31 -12.07
C ARG A 6 3.56 44.85 -11.91
N ILE A 7 3.31 43.94 -10.97
CA ILE A 7 1.97 43.54 -10.55
C ILE A 7 1.30 44.71 -9.80
N PHE A 8 2.02 45.38 -8.92
CA PHE A 8 1.51 46.49 -8.11
C PHE A 8 0.99 47.65 -8.98
N ARG A 9 1.72 48.02 -10.04
CA ARG A 9 1.34 49.15 -10.92
C ARG A 9 0.12 48.85 -11.80
N ARG A 10 -0.20 47.58 -12.08
CA ARG A 10 -1.45 47.19 -12.75
C ARG A 10 -2.64 47.14 -11.79
N VAL A 11 -2.41 46.86 -10.50
CA VAL A 11 -3.45 46.80 -9.48
C VAL A 11 -3.91 48.19 -9.02
N THR A 12 -3.06 49.22 -9.14
CA THR A 12 -3.39 50.59 -8.68
C THR A 12 -4.28 51.41 -9.63
N GLY A 13 -4.55 50.93 -10.85
CA GLY A 13 -5.41 51.61 -11.84
C GLY A 13 -6.84 51.05 -11.94
N VAL A 14 -7.23 50.11 -11.08
CA VAL A 14 -8.51 49.39 -11.19
C VAL A 14 -9.54 49.95 -10.20
N SER A 15 -10.81 50.04 -10.64
CA SER A 15 -11.92 50.57 -9.84
C SER A 15 -12.07 49.87 -8.49
N ILE A 16 -12.64 50.55 -7.49
CA ILE A 16 -12.84 50.02 -6.11
C ILE A 16 -13.55 48.66 -6.14
N GLY A 17 -14.50 48.46 -7.06
CA GLY A 17 -15.20 47.19 -7.26
C GLY A 17 -14.27 46.03 -7.65
N ALA A 18 -13.22 46.26 -8.43
CA ALA A 18 -12.26 45.22 -8.79
C ALA A 18 -11.33 44.83 -7.64
N LYS A 19 -11.03 45.76 -6.72
CA LYS A 19 -10.29 45.43 -5.49
C LYS A 19 -11.09 44.50 -4.59
N ILE A 20 -12.39 44.78 -4.42
CA ILE A 20 -13.30 43.93 -3.63
C ILE A 20 -13.46 42.56 -4.30
N LEU A 21 -13.73 42.54 -5.62
CA LEU A 21 -13.87 41.29 -6.36
C LEU A 21 -12.59 40.44 -6.30
N GLY A 22 -11.42 41.08 -6.40
CA GLY A 22 -10.13 40.41 -6.25
C GLY A 22 -9.90 39.83 -4.85
N MET A 23 -10.29 40.53 -3.80
CA MET A 23 -10.22 40.02 -2.43
C MET A 23 -11.14 38.81 -2.24
N VAL A 24 -12.41 38.91 -2.67
CA VAL A 24 -13.38 37.81 -2.57
C VAL A 24 -12.89 36.59 -3.37
N ALA A 25 -12.45 36.79 -4.62
CA ALA A 25 -11.89 35.73 -5.44
C ALA A 25 -10.65 35.10 -4.80
N GLY A 26 -9.77 35.91 -4.21
CA GLY A 26 -8.59 35.45 -3.48
C GLY A 26 -8.96 34.56 -2.30
N VAL A 27 -9.91 35.00 -1.46
CA VAL A 27 -10.38 34.20 -0.31
C VAL A 27 -11.00 32.88 -0.78
N VAL A 28 -11.86 32.91 -1.79
CA VAL A 28 -12.49 31.70 -2.35
C VAL A 28 -11.43 30.73 -2.88
N LEU A 29 -10.42 31.22 -3.60
CA LEU A 29 -9.31 30.40 -4.11
C LEU A 29 -8.46 29.79 -2.99
N VAL A 30 -8.13 30.57 -1.96
CA VAL A 30 -7.35 30.09 -0.81
C VAL A 30 -8.10 29.00 -0.05
N LEU A 31 -9.40 29.20 0.21
CA LEU A 31 -10.25 28.21 0.87
C LEU A 31 -10.40 26.95 0.01
N GLY A 32 -10.67 27.12 -1.30
CA GLY A 32 -10.78 26.00 -2.24
C GLY A 32 -9.49 25.17 -2.30
N LEU A 33 -8.33 25.83 -2.34
CA LEU A 33 -7.04 25.17 -2.33
C LEU A 33 -6.78 24.45 -0.99
N ALA A 34 -7.06 25.10 0.14
CA ALA A 34 -6.88 24.52 1.46
C ALA A 34 -7.73 23.24 1.63
N VAL A 35 -9.01 23.28 1.25
CA VAL A 35 -9.90 22.12 1.29
C VAL A 35 -9.39 21.02 0.36
N THR A 36 -8.98 21.36 -0.86
CA THR A 36 -8.46 20.37 -1.83
C THR A 36 -7.24 19.64 -1.28
N LEU A 37 -6.28 20.37 -0.69
CA LEU A 37 -5.09 19.78 -0.08
C LEU A 37 -5.44 18.90 1.13
N GLN A 38 -6.37 19.36 1.97
CA GLN A 38 -6.80 18.62 3.15
C GLN A 38 -7.51 17.31 2.79
N VAL A 39 -8.40 17.35 1.79
CA VAL A 39 -9.10 16.18 1.27
C VAL A 39 -8.10 15.19 0.67
N ARG A 40 -7.16 15.66 -0.16
CA ARG A 40 -6.12 14.79 -0.75
C ARG A 40 -5.29 14.07 0.31
N ALA A 41 -4.85 14.79 1.35
CA ALA A 41 -4.06 14.19 2.42
C ALA A 41 -4.85 13.12 3.21
N ARG A 42 -6.13 13.37 3.48
CA ARG A 42 -7.02 12.42 4.16
C ARG A 42 -7.26 11.17 3.33
N LEU A 43 -7.59 11.33 2.04
CA LEU A 43 -7.80 10.20 1.14
C LEU A 43 -6.55 9.33 1.02
N GLN A 44 -5.37 9.92 0.88
CA GLN A 44 -4.12 9.15 0.79
C GLN A 44 -3.87 8.29 2.04
N ALA A 45 -4.10 8.85 3.23
CA ALA A 45 -3.92 8.13 4.48
C ALA A 45 -4.96 7.01 4.65
N GLU A 46 -6.24 7.28 4.36
CA GLU A 46 -7.31 6.29 4.51
C GLU A 46 -7.22 5.16 3.48
N LEU A 47 -6.90 5.48 2.23
CA LEU A 47 -6.69 4.48 1.18
C LEU A 47 -5.51 3.56 1.50
N GLY A 48 -4.39 4.13 1.97
CA GLY A 48 -3.22 3.35 2.39
C GLY A 48 -3.53 2.42 3.56
N ALA A 49 -4.18 2.94 4.61
CA ALA A 49 -4.56 2.15 5.78
C ALA A 49 -5.56 1.03 5.44
N SER A 50 -6.49 1.28 4.52
CA SER A 50 -7.46 0.28 4.06
C SER A 50 -6.78 -0.87 3.29
N LEU A 51 -5.83 -0.55 2.40
CA LEU A 51 -5.06 -1.55 1.67
C LEU A 51 -4.19 -2.39 2.61
N GLU A 52 -3.53 -1.75 3.58
CA GLU A 52 -2.73 -2.44 4.59
C GLU A 52 -3.60 -3.38 5.44
N ALA A 53 -4.73 -2.90 5.97
CA ALA A 53 -5.64 -3.71 6.76
C ALA A 53 -6.17 -4.93 5.97
N ARG A 54 -6.47 -4.74 4.68
CA ARG A 54 -6.89 -5.82 3.80
C ARG A 54 -5.77 -6.83 3.54
N GLY A 55 -4.55 -6.36 3.28
CA GLY A 55 -3.36 -7.20 3.12
C GLY A 55 -3.09 -8.05 4.36
N ILE A 56 -3.17 -7.46 5.55
CA ILE A 56 -3.05 -8.17 6.84
C ILE A 56 -4.13 -9.24 7.00
N ALA A 57 -5.39 -8.92 6.67
CA ALA A 57 -6.48 -9.88 6.77
C ALA A 57 -6.28 -11.09 5.84
N ILE A 58 -5.84 -10.85 4.60
CA ILE A 58 -5.55 -11.91 3.63
C ILE A 58 -4.36 -12.76 4.09
N ALA A 59 -3.25 -12.13 4.51
CA ALA A 59 -2.06 -12.84 4.98
C ALA A 59 -2.38 -13.72 6.20
N ARG A 60 -3.23 -13.24 7.12
CA ARG A 60 -3.66 -13.98 8.31
C ARG A 60 -4.58 -15.17 7.98
N ASP A 61 -5.52 -14.99 7.06
CA ASP A 61 -6.37 -16.10 6.59
C ASP A 61 -5.52 -17.17 5.89
N LEU A 62 -4.65 -16.73 4.98
CA LEU A 62 -3.73 -17.61 4.27
C LEU A 62 -2.82 -18.36 5.24
N SER A 63 -2.24 -17.69 6.25
CA SER A 63 -1.38 -18.34 7.24
C SER A 63 -2.12 -19.38 8.08
N ALA A 64 -3.36 -19.06 8.50
CA ALA A 64 -4.16 -19.97 9.32
C ALA A 64 -4.54 -21.23 8.54
N ARG A 65 -5.01 -21.08 7.30
CA ARG A 65 -5.39 -22.21 6.44
C ARG A 65 -4.18 -23.02 5.97
N SER A 66 -3.03 -22.37 5.79
CA SER A 66 -1.78 -23.05 5.44
C SER A 66 -1.27 -23.95 6.57
N ALA A 67 -1.50 -23.57 7.83
CA ALA A 67 -1.07 -24.37 8.98
C ALA A 67 -1.62 -25.81 8.92
N ASP A 68 -2.93 -25.95 8.71
CA ASP A 68 -3.59 -27.26 8.62
C ASP A 68 -3.09 -28.09 7.41
N LEU A 69 -2.83 -27.43 6.29
CA LEU A 69 -2.36 -28.09 5.07
C LEU A 69 -0.90 -28.54 5.17
N ILE A 70 -0.05 -27.78 5.86
CA ILE A 70 1.34 -28.17 6.14
C ILE A 70 1.38 -29.34 7.11
N LEU A 71 0.56 -29.31 8.17
CA LEU A 71 0.46 -30.41 9.15
C LEU A 71 -0.02 -31.72 8.53
N THR A 72 -0.83 -31.64 7.47
CA THR A 72 -1.33 -32.81 6.72
C THR A 72 -0.50 -33.14 5.49
N GLU A 73 0.65 -32.47 5.30
CA GLU A 73 1.56 -32.61 4.14
C GLU A 73 0.88 -32.46 2.77
N ASN A 74 -0.25 -31.74 2.72
CA ASN A 74 -1.05 -31.59 1.51
C ASN A 74 -0.59 -30.40 0.66
N THR A 75 0.57 -30.58 0.02
CA THR A 75 1.21 -29.55 -0.82
C THR A 75 0.33 -29.14 -2.01
N PHE A 76 -0.47 -30.06 -2.57
CA PHE A 76 -1.37 -29.75 -3.68
C PHE A 76 -2.50 -28.80 -3.25
N ALA A 77 -3.14 -29.07 -2.11
CA ALA A 77 -4.15 -28.18 -1.57
C ALA A 77 -3.56 -26.81 -1.16
N LEU A 78 -2.31 -26.78 -0.72
CA LEU A 78 -1.61 -25.52 -0.40
C LEU A 78 -1.36 -24.68 -1.66
N TYR A 79 -1.00 -25.33 -2.78
CA TYR A 79 -0.90 -24.66 -4.09
C TYR A 79 -2.25 -24.12 -4.57
N GLN A 80 -3.32 -24.91 -4.44
CA GLN A 80 -4.68 -24.45 -4.75
C GLN A 80 -5.08 -23.27 -3.88
N LEU A 81 -4.82 -23.32 -2.58
CA LEU A 81 -5.11 -22.23 -1.65
C LEU A 81 -4.43 -20.91 -2.08
N ILE A 82 -3.16 -20.95 -2.46
CA ILE A 82 -2.46 -19.76 -2.97
C ILE A 82 -3.10 -19.26 -4.27
N ARG A 83 -3.37 -20.16 -5.22
CA ARG A 83 -3.98 -19.78 -6.49
C ARG A 83 -5.36 -19.14 -6.27
N ASP A 84 -6.21 -19.77 -5.48
CA ASP A 84 -7.53 -19.25 -5.12
C ASP A 84 -7.42 -17.90 -4.41
N THR A 85 -6.40 -17.68 -3.58
CA THR A 85 -6.16 -16.39 -2.91
C THR A 85 -5.87 -15.29 -3.93
N LEU A 86 -5.03 -15.56 -4.93
CA LEU A 86 -4.74 -14.59 -6.01
C LEU A 86 -5.97 -14.36 -6.90
N GLU A 87 -6.71 -15.41 -7.25
CA GLU A 87 -7.91 -15.30 -8.09
C GLU A 87 -9.03 -14.50 -7.41
N ASN A 88 -9.20 -14.66 -6.10
CA ASN A 88 -10.23 -13.95 -5.33
C ASN A 88 -9.82 -12.53 -4.90
N ASN A 89 -8.53 -12.18 -4.97
CA ASN A 89 -8.01 -10.89 -4.55
C ASN A 89 -7.18 -10.25 -5.67
N PRO A 90 -7.80 -9.49 -6.59
CA PRO A 90 -7.10 -8.92 -7.75
C PRO A 90 -6.00 -7.91 -7.40
N ASP A 91 -6.02 -7.38 -6.18
CA ASP A 91 -5.00 -6.45 -5.66
C ASP A 91 -3.74 -7.18 -5.13
N VAL A 92 -3.77 -8.52 -5.03
CA VAL A 92 -2.65 -9.34 -4.57
C VAL A 92 -1.78 -9.74 -5.75
N ARG A 93 -0.54 -9.24 -5.78
CA ARG A 93 0.37 -9.49 -6.90
C ARG A 93 1.06 -10.85 -6.84
N TYR A 94 1.39 -11.32 -5.63
CA TYR A 94 2.02 -12.61 -5.39
C TYR A 94 1.67 -13.13 -3.99
N ALA A 95 1.89 -14.42 -3.79
CA ALA A 95 1.95 -15.04 -2.46
C ALA A 95 2.95 -16.20 -2.49
N PHE A 96 3.61 -16.43 -1.36
CA PHE A 96 4.50 -17.57 -1.18
C PHE A 96 4.51 -17.99 0.30
N VAL A 97 4.86 -19.24 0.54
CA VAL A 97 4.98 -19.82 1.88
C VAL A 97 6.41 -20.31 2.06
N LEU A 98 7.02 -19.89 3.16
CA LEU A 98 8.34 -20.33 3.57
C LEU A 98 8.23 -21.39 4.66
N GLY A 99 9.10 -22.39 4.58
CA GLY A 99 9.36 -23.33 5.65
C GLY A 99 10.25 -22.74 6.74
N PRO A 100 10.49 -23.51 7.81
CA PRO A 100 11.26 -23.09 8.98
C PRO A 100 12.72 -22.77 8.67
N ASP A 101 13.25 -23.40 7.63
CA ASP A 101 14.59 -23.22 7.10
C ASP A 101 14.70 -22.06 6.09
N GLY A 102 13.62 -21.29 5.92
CA GLY A 102 13.54 -20.21 4.94
C GLY A 102 13.40 -20.69 3.50
N ARG A 103 13.18 -21.99 3.27
CA ARG A 103 12.97 -22.52 1.91
C ARG A 103 11.53 -22.32 1.48
N VAL A 104 11.35 -22.03 0.20
CA VAL A 104 10.01 -21.88 -0.37
C VAL A 104 9.35 -23.26 -0.46
N ILE A 105 8.23 -23.43 0.24
CA ILE A 105 7.38 -24.63 0.14
C ILE A 105 6.49 -24.50 -1.11
N VAL A 106 5.87 -23.34 -1.29
CA VAL A 106 5.00 -23.06 -2.43
C VAL A 106 5.00 -21.58 -2.76
N HIS A 107 4.75 -21.24 -4.02
CA HIS A 107 4.70 -19.87 -4.49
C HIS A 107 3.76 -19.69 -5.68
N SER A 108 3.31 -18.46 -5.91
CA SER A 108 2.55 -18.08 -7.09
C SER A 108 3.42 -17.68 -8.30
N PHE A 109 4.74 -17.56 -8.13
CA PHE A 109 5.65 -17.19 -9.21
C PHE A 109 5.72 -18.30 -10.27
N GLY A 110 5.88 -17.93 -11.56
CA GLY A 110 5.89 -18.88 -12.66
C GLY A 110 7.14 -19.77 -12.70
N GLN A 111 8.31 -19.24 -12.33
CA GLN A 111 9.58 -19.98 -12.31
C GLN A 111 10.13 -20.15 -10.90
N SER A 112 10.43 -19.03 -10.22
CA SER A 112 10.97 -19.03 -8.85
C SER A 112 10.68 -17.70 -8.17
N VAL A 113 10.73 -17.70 -6.84
CA VAL A 113 10.66 -16.47 -6.04
C VAL A 113 11.97 -15.69 -6.19
N PRO A 114 11.94 -14.39 -6.51
CA PRO A 114 13.15 -13.57 -6.56
C PRO A 114 13.91 -13.63 -5.21
N PRO A 115 15.23 -13.89 -5.21
CA PRO A 115 15.98 -14.10 -3.97
C PRO A 115 16.00 -12.86 -3.06
N GLY A 116 15.97 -11.66 -3.65
CA GLY A 116 15.85 -10.41 -2.89
C GLY A 116 14.54 -10.30 -2.10
N LEU A 117 13.46 -10.92 -2.59
CA LEU A 117 12.14 -10.89 -1.95
C LEU A 117 12.09 -11.78 -0.70
N LEU A 118 12.81 -12.91 -0.72
CA LEU A 118 12.85 -13.86 0.41
C LEU A 118 13.42 -13.24 1.69
N ALA A 119 14.37 -12.31 1.54
CA ALA A 119 15.00 -11.61 2.66
C ALA A 119 14.42 -10.21 2.91
N ALA A 120 13.51 -9.73 2.05
CA ALA A 120 13.03 -8.36 2.11
C ALA A 120 12.15 -8.09 3.33
N ASN A 121 11.28 -9.04 3.69
CA ASN A 121 10.30 -8.89 4.76
C ASN A 121 10.22 -10.16 5.61
N VAL A 122 11.13 -10.26 6.59
CA VAL A 122 11.18 -11.39 7.52
C VAL A 122 10.45 -11.02 8.81
N VAL A 123 9.51 -11.88 9.21
CA VAL A 123 8.87 -11.79 10.54
C VAL A 123 9.86 -12.29 11.58
N GLU A 124 10.54 -11.36 12.26
CA GLU A 124 11.46 -11.70 13.35
C GLU A 124 10.66 -11.99 14.64
N GLY A 125 10.75 -13.21 15.17
CA GLY A 125 10.20 -13.60 16.47
C GLY A 125 8.70 -13.93 16.48
N ALA A 126 8.06 -13.77 17.64
CA ALA A 126 6.64 -14.09 17.88
C ALA A 126 5.67 -12.96 17.46
N GLY A 127 6.05 -12.12 16.49
CA GLY A 127 5.21 -11.04 15.98
C GLY A 127 3.99 -11.57 15.23
N THR A 128 2.86 -10.86 15.25
CA THR A 128 1.60 -11.33 14.61
C THR A 128 1.60 -11.14 13.09
N TYR A 129 2.32 -10.13 12.58
CA TYR A 129 2.54 -9.86 11.16
C TYR A 129 3.60 -8.74 11.01
N ARG A 130 4.14 -8.56 9.81
CA ARG A 130 5.04 -7.46 9.43
C ARG A 130 4.66 -6.92 8.05
N VAL A 131 4.55 -5.61 7.95
CA VAL A 131 4.22 -4.90 6.71
C VAL A 131 5.46 -4.12 6.24
N GLN A 132 5.79 -4.24 4.96
CA GLN A 132 6.91 -3.52 4.37
C GLN A 132 6.59 -3.09 2.94
N VAL A 133 6.87 -1.83 2.60
CA VAL A 133 6.76 -1.35 1.21
C VAL A 133 8.05 -1.67 0.47
N LEU A 134 7.92 -2.34 -0.66
CA LEU A 134 9.00 -2.77 -1.55
C LEU A 134 8.96 -1.96 -2.84
N ASP A 135 10.13 -1.59 -3.34
CA ASP A 135 10.28 -1.02 -4.68
C ASP A 135 10.48 -2.16 -5.67
N SER A 136 9.64 -2.24 -6.69
CA SER A 136 9.63 -3.30 -7.69
C SER A 136 9.54 -2.72 -9.11
N ASP A 137 9.81 -3.54 -10.12
CA ASP A 137 9.73 -3.13 -11.53
C ASP A 137 8.30 -2.70 -11.95
N GLU A 138 7.28 -3.06 -11.14
CA GLU A 138 5.87 -2.70 -11.35
C GLU A 138 5.44 -1.50 -10.48
N GLY A 139 6.36 -0.92 -9.71
CA GLY A 139 6.13 0.15 -8.76
C GLY A 139 6.17 -0.30 -7.31
N LEU A 140 5.60 0.52 -6.42
CA LEU A 140 5.57 0.25 -4.98
C LEU A 140 4.58 -0.87 -4.67
N ILE A 141 5.04 -1.92 -3.99
CA ILE A 141 4.21 -3.03 -3.52
C ILE A 141 4.27 -3.08 -2.00
N THR A 142 3.11 -3.14 -1.35
CA THR A 142 3.04 -3.41 0.09
C THR A 142 3.07 -4.91 0.33
N ASP A 143 4.18 -5.40 0.85
CA ASP A 143 4.36 -6.78 1.25
C ASP A 143 3.91 -6.99 2.70
N VAL A 144 3.18 -8.08 2.94
CA VAL A 144 2.66 -8.42 4.27
C VAL A 144 3.03 -9.86 4.61
N ALA A 145 3.85 -10.02 5.63
CA ALA A 145 4.30 -11.33 6.12
C ALA A 145 3.58 -11.67 7.42
N ALA A 146 3.06 -12.89 7.53
CA ALA A 146 2.40 -13.41 8.72
C ALA A 146 2.97 -14.79 9.08
N PRO A 147 3.24 -15.08 10.37
CA PRO A 147 3.74 -16.39 10.78
C PRO A 147 2.64 -17.45 10.68
N ILE A 148 3.04 -18.67 10.31
CA ILE A 148 2.14 -19.83 10.30
C ILE A 148 2.25 -20.53 11.66
N LEU A 149 1.21 -20.39 12.49
CA LEU A 149 1.14 -21.04 13.80
C LEU A 149 1.08 -22.57 13.64
N GLY A 150 2.01 -23.28 14.27
CA GLY A 150 2.06 -24.75 14.23
C GLY A 150 3.02 -25.35 13.20
N GLY A 151 3.62 -24.52 12.33
CA GLY A 151 4.83 -24.91 11.59
C GLY A 151 6.01 -24.91 12.55
N ARG A 152 6.53 -26.10 12.90
CA ARG A 152 7.80 -26.23 13.64
C ARG A 152 8.96 -25.90 12.74
#